data_AF-A0A6J0UJD7-F1
#
_entry.id   AF-A0A6J0UJD7-F1
#
_cell.length_a   1.000
_cell.length_b   1.000
_cell.length_c   1.000
_cell.angle_alpha   90.00
_cell.angle_beta   90.00
_cell.angle_gamma   90.00
#
_symmetry.space_group_name_H-M   'P 1'
#
loop_
_entity.id
_entity.type
_entity.pdbx_description
1 polymer ?
#
loop_
_entity_poly.entity_id
_entity_poly.type
_entity_poly.pdbx_seq_one_letter_code
_entity_poly.pdbx_strand_id
1 'polypeptide(L)'
;MPRRPALSLGRLAMDSVRWAFSYSAWAPCREDWLLAMRLIQPEEKERIEQFVFSRDAKAAMAGRLLIRKLIAEKLKIPWNEIWLQRTSKGKPVLANNLSSSSHSRFSFNVSHQGNYAVLAAEPDCQVGIDIMKTALPGSGSVPHFFHIMRRQFTEEEWRVITSMNNEWLQLDMFHRHWALKESFIKAIGVGIGFDLQRIEFHVSPLQLEVEKTYNETIMLLDGEQEKEWTFEAPYTTVTPPAFTKLTFHDLVASAVPLAAEDPACWDNFCSRQESPARQSSNPR
;
A
#
# COMPACT_ATOMS: atom_id res chain seq x y z
N MET A 1 28.15 -49.06 13.58
CA MET A 1 26.96 -48.40 13.02
C MET A 1 27.29 -46.95 12.72
N PRO A 2 27.16 -46.46 11.48
CA PRO A 2 27.48 -45.08 11.17
C PRO A 2 26.35 -44.16 11.65
N ARG A 3 26.72 -43.11 12.39
CA ARG A 3 25.81 -42.04 12.82
C ARG A 3 25.28 -41.33 11.58
N ARG A 4 23.95 -41.29 11.41
CA ARG A 4 23.30 -40.44 10.41
C ARG A 4 23.64 -38.97 10.72
N PRO A 5 24.01 -38.14 9.73
CA PRO A 5 24.10 -36.71 9.93
C PRO A 5 22.68 -36.18 10.24
N ALA A 6 22.57 -35.36 11.26
CA ALA A 6 21.37 -34.56 11.48
C ALA A 6 21.19 -33.65 10.26
N LEU A 7 20.10 -33.85 9.52
CA LEU A 7 19.66 -32.89 8.51
C LEU A 7 19.38 -31.58 9.23
N SER A 8 20.26 -30.59 9.08
CA SER A 8 19.92 -29.22 9.44
C SER A 8 18.76 -28.83 8.52
N LEU A 9 17.56 -28.72 9.07
CA LEU A 9 16.45 -28.06 8.40
C LEU A 9 16.90 -26.61 8.17
N GLY A 10 17.39 -26.33 6.97
CA GLY A 10 17.74 -24.97 6.57
C GLY A 10 16.51 -24.11 6.80
N ARG A 11 16.62 -23.10 7.66
CA ARG A 11 15.60 -22.06 7.79
C ARG A 11 15.44 -21.45 6.41
N LEU A 12 14.30 -21.66 5.77
CA LEU A 12 13.91 -20.85 4.63
C LEU A 12 13.73 -19.43 5.18
N ALA A 13 14.71 -18.57 4.94
CA ALA A 13 14.57 -17.14 5.20
C ALA A 13 13.38 -16.64 4.39
N MET A 14 12.48 -15.89 5.02
CA MET A 14 11.35 -15.32 4.32
C MET A 14 11.86 -14.18 3.44
N ASP A 15 11.72 -14.31 2.12
CA ASP A 15 12.10 -13.23 1.20
C ASP A 15 11.19 -12.00 1.35
N SER A 16 11.77 -10.82 1.09
CA SER A 16 11.04 -9.56 0.93
C SER A 16 9.91 -9.69 -0.09
N VAL A 17 8.80 -9.01 0.15
CA VAL A 17 7.60 -9.08 -0.68
C VAL A 17 7.28 -7.71 -1.24
N ARG A 18 6.99 -7.66 -2.55
CA ARG A 18 6.45 -6.50 -3.27
C ARG A 18 5.30 -6.99 -4.15
N TRP A 19 4.07 -6.83 -3.68
CA TRP A 19 2.87 -7.28 -4.39
C TRP A 19 1.97 -6.14 -4.79
N ALA A 20 1.29 -6.32 -5.91
CA ALA A 20 0.30 -5.37 -6.38
C ALA A 20 -0.93 -6.05 -6.94
N PHE A 21 -2.07 -5.42 -6.76
CA PHE A 21 -3.34 -5.88 -7.29
C PHE A 21 -4.09 -4.71 -7.94
N SER A 22 -4.45 -4.89 -9.21
CA SER A 22 -5.21 -3.90 -9.97
C SER A 22 -6.69 -4.02 -9.62
N TYR A 23 -7.13 -3.39 -8.53
CA TYR A 23 -8.53 -3.46 -8.14
C TYR A 23 -9.42 -2.76 -9.15
N SER A 24 -8.97 -1.75 -9.90
CA SER A 24 -9.82 -1.13 -10.94
C SER A 24 -10.16 -2.13 -12.05
N ALA A 25 -9.19 -2.94 -12.47
CA ALA A 25 -9.37 -3.95 -13.52
C ALA A 25 -10.12 -5.21 -13.03
N TRP A 26 -10.24 -5.41 -11.71
CA TRP A 26 -11.01 -6.50 -11.14
C TRP A 26 -12.52 -6.20 -11.28
N ALA A 27 -13.19 -6.89 -12.19
CA ALA A 27 -14.64 -6.87 -12.33
C ALA A 27 -15.21 -8.17 -11.73
N PRO A 28 -15.41 -8.25 -10.39
CA PRO A 28 -15.89 -9.48 -9.76
C PRO A 28 -17.28 -9.85 -10.27
N CYS A 29 -17.49 -11.14 -10.54
CA CYS A 29 -18.84 -11.68 -10.60
C CYS A 29 -19.42 -11.83 -9.18
N ARG A 30 -20.67 -12.26 -9.08
CA ARG A 30 -21.36 -12.48 -7.80
C ARG A 30 -20.58 -13.44 -6.92
N GLU A 31 -20.11 -14.55 -7.49
CA GLU A 31 -19.38 -15.60 -6.77
C GLU A 31 -18.04 -15.07 -6.24
N ASP A 32 -17.30 -14.31 -7.04
CA ASP A 32 -16.01 -13.72 -6.63
C ASP A 32 -16.18 -12.77 -5.44
N TRP A 33 -17.16 -11.88 -5.50
CA TRP A 33 -17.38 -10.90 -4.45
C TRP A 33 -17.85 -11.55 -3.15
N LEU A 34 -18.83 -12.47 -3.24
CA LEU A 34 -19.33 -13.20 -2.08
C LEU A 34 -18.25 -14.09 -1.45
N LEU A 35 -17.41 -14.72 -2.28
CA LEU A 35 -16.23 -15.43 -1.78
C LEU A 35 -15.31 -14.47 -1.03
N ALA A 36 -14.90 -13.35 -1.63
CA ALA A 36 -14.01 -12.38 -1.02
C ALA A 36 -14.51 -11.88 0.35
N MET A 37 -15.82 -11.59 0.47
CA MET A 37 -16.46 -11.18 1.73
C MET A 37 -16.38 -12.24 2.84
N ARG A 38 -16.32 -13.52 2.47
CA ARG A 38 -16.17 -14.63 3.42
C ARG A 38 -14.71 -14.88 3.79
N LEU A 39 -13.75 -14.34 3.05
CA LEU A 39 -12.32 -14.58 3.29
C LEU A 39 -11.69 -13.59 4.28
N ILE A 40 -12.45 -12.60 4.77
CA ILE A 40 -11.98 -11.55 5.67
C ILE A 40 -12.69 -11.59 7.03
N GLN A 41 -12.09 -10.96 8.03
CA GLN A 41 -12.66 -10.89 9.38
C GLN A 41 -13.98 -10.07 9.40
N PRO A 42 -14.96 -10.42 10.27
CA PRO A 42 -16.28 -9.81 10.29
C PRO A 42 -16.27 -8.27 10.37
N GLU A 43 -15.41 -7.71 11.22
CA GLU A 43 -15.29 -6.26 11.38
C GLU A 43 -14.72 -5.55 10.14
N GLU A 44 -13.95 -6.26 9.30
CA GLU A 44 -13.49 -5.71 8.02
C GLU A 44 -14.57 -5.83 6.94
N LYS A 45 -15.42 -6.87 7.00
CA LYS A 45 -16.63 -6.95 6.18
C LYS A 45 -17.55 -5.76 6.45
N GLU A 46 -17.86 -5.49 7.73
CA GLU A 46 -18.70 -4.35 8.12
C GLU A 46 -18.13 -3.01 7.61
N ARG A 47 -16.81 -2.81 7.72
CA ARG A 47 -16.13 -1.61 7.20
C ARG A 47 -16.22 -1.50 5.68
N ILE A 48 -16.04 -2.60 4.95
CA ILE A 48 -16.13 -2.60 3.49
C ILE A 48 -17.56 -2.28 3.04
N GLU A 49 -18.54 -2.76 3.79
CA GLU A 49 -19.96 -2.50 3.53
C GLU A 49 -20.34 -1.02 3.71
N GLN A 50 -19.57 -0.23 4.47
CA GLN A 50 -19.81 1.20 4.66
C GLN A 50 -19.29 2.10 3.53
N PHE A 51 -18.47 1.59 2.60
CA PHE A 51 -18.00 2.42 1.48
C PHE A 51 -19.14 2.79 0.51
N VAL A 52 -19.24 4.08 0.23
CA VAL A 52 -20.22 4.64 -0.72
C VAL A 52 -19.94 4.18 -2.15
N PHE A 53 -18.66 4.15 -2.55
CA PHE A 53 -18.25 3.82 -3.91
C PHE A 53 -17.70 2.39 -4.01
N SER A 54 -18.04 1.68 -5.10
CA SER A 54 -17.58 0.31 -5.32
C SER A 54 -16.07 0.25 -5.50
N ARG A 55 -15.43 1.29 -6.07
CA ARG A 55 -13.97 1.37 -6.19
C ARG A 55 -13.27 1.32 -4.84
N ASP A 56 -13.77 2.05 -3.85
CA ASP A 56 -13.14 2.11 -2.51
C ASP A 56 -13.37 0.79 -1.77
N ALA A 57 -14.54 0.17 -1.93
CA ALA A 57 -14.81 -1.18 -1.44
C ALA A 57 -13.84 -2.22 -2.01
N LYS A 58 -13.61 -2.19 -3.33
CA LYS A 58 -12.65 -3.05 -4.03
C LYS A 58 -11.22 -2.81 -3.57
N ALA A 59 -10.82 -1.55 -3.39
CA ALA A 59 -9.49 -1.19 -2.90
C ALA A 59 -9.24 -1.70 -1.48
N ALA A 60 -10.21 -1.51 -0.58
CA ALA A 60 -10.14 -2.00 0.79
C ALA A 60 -10.11 -3.54 0.83
N MET A 61 -10.98 -4.21 0.07
CA MET A 61 -10.99 -5.67 -0.06
C MET A 61 -9.63 -6.21 -0.53
N ALA A 62 -9.08 -5.64 -1.60
CA ALA A 62 -7.77 -6.01 -2.13
C ALA A 62 -6.67 -5.91 -1.07
N GLY A 63 -6.65 -4.81 -0.30
CA GLY A 63 -5.69 -4.64 0.79
C GLY A 63 -5.81 -5.73 1.87
N ARG A 64 -7.03 -6.15 2.23
CA ARG A 64 -7.25 -7.22 3.22
C ARG A 64 -6.81 -8.58 2.70
N LEU A 65 -7.14 -8.91 1.46
CA LEU A 65 -6.73 -10.17 0.83
C LEU A 65 -5.20 -10.25 0.66
N LEU A 66 -4.55 -9.16 0.26
CA LEU A 66 -3.08 -9.07 0.17
C LEU A 66 -2.42 -9.39 1.52
N ILE A 67 -2.89 -8.78 2.61
CA ILE A 67 -2.34 -9.02 3.96
C ILE A 67 -2.55 -10.47 4.40
N ARG A 68 -3.75 -11.02 4.24
CA ARG A 68 -4.02 -12.42 4.66
C ARG A 68 -3.21 -13.42 3.84
N LYS A 69 -3.13 -13.25 2.51
CA LYS A 69 -2.28 -14.06 1.64
C LYS A 69 -0.82 -14.01 2.10
N LEU A 70 -0.30 -12.82 2.37
CA LEU A 70 1.08 -12.63 2.83
C LEU A 70 1.34 -13.48 4.07
N ILE A 71 0.49 -13.33 5.10
CA ILE A 71 0.67 -14.02 6.37
C ILE A 71 0.52 -15.55 6.20
N ALA A 72 -0.47 -15.99 5.42
CA ALA A 72 -0.69 -17.40 5.16
C ALA A 72 0.51 -18.05 4.45
N GLU A 73 1.03 -17.41 3.41
CA GLU A 73 2.10 -17.98 2.59
C GLU A 73 3.48 -17.83 3.21
N LYS A 74 3.75 -16.69 3.84
CA LYS A 74 5.08 -16.34 4.32
C LYS A 74 5.31 -16.72 5.77
N LEU A 75 4.30 -16.56 6.64
CA LEU A 75 4.38 -16.96 8.05
C LEU A 75 3.80 -18.35 8.31
N LYS A 76 3.22 -19.01 7.29
CA LYS A 76 2.62 -20.35 7.38
C LYS A 76 1.53 -20.46 8.46
N ILE A 77 0.84 -19.35 8.76
CA ILE A 77 -0.32 -19.34 9.65
C ILE A 77 -1.54 -19.72 8.81
N PRO A 78 -2.33 -20.76 9.19
CA PRO A 78 -3.53 -21.13 8.46
C PRO A 78 -4.48 -19.95 8.26
N TRP A 79 -5.10 -19.84 7.08
CA TRP A 79 -5.92 -18.67 6.72
C TRP A 79 -6.99 -18.35 7.76
N ASN A 80 -7.63 -19.36 8.34
CA ASN A 80 -8.67 -19.22 9.37
C ASN A 80 -8.15 -18.88 10.78
N GLU A 81 -6.83 -18.98 11.01
CA GLU A 81 -6.19 -18.64 12.28
C GLU A 81 -5.53 -17.25 12.27
N ILE A 82 -5.46 -16.60 11.10
CA ILE A 82 -4.91 -15.24 10.98
C ILE A 82 -5.83 -14.25 11.70
N TRP A 83 -5.30 -13.65 12.76
CA TRP A 83 -5.97 -12.63 13.55
C TRP A 83 -5.27 -11.28 13.39
N LEU A 84 -5.92 -10.41 12.64
CA LEU A 84 -5.46 -9.04 12.39
C LEU A 84 -6.18 -8.08 13.33
N GLN A 85 -5.43 -7.12 13.86
CA GLN A 85 -5.95 -5.99 14.62
C GLN A 85 -5.52 -4.68 13.97
N ARG A 86 -5.95 -3.56 14.54
CA ARG A 86 -5.49 -2.24 14.17
C ARG A 86 -4.90 -1.54 15.39
N THR A 87 -3.82 -0.80 15.18
CA THR A 87 -3.30 0.12 16.21
C THR A 87 -4.30 1.23 16.50
N SER A 88 -4.07 2.02 17.55
CA SER A 88 -4.85 3.22 17.86
C SER A 88 -4.88 4.26 16.73
N LYS A 89 -3.92 4.19 15.79
CA LYS A 89 -3.83 5.02 14.58
C LYS A 89 -4.37 4.34 13.32
N GLY A 90 -4.97 3.14 13.46
CA GLY A 90 -5.64 2.43 12.37
C GLY A 90 -4.75 1.52 11.50
N LYS A 91 -3.43 1.47 11.76
CA LYS A 91 -2.49 0.59 11.02
C LYS A 91 -2.82 -0.88 11.30
N PRO A 92 -3.08 -1.72 10.27
CA PRO A 92 -3.25 -3.17 10.46
C PRO A 92 -1.99 -3.82 11.02
N VAL A 93 -2.14 -4.71 11.99
CA VAL A 93 -1.06 -5.47 12.62
C VAL A 93 -1.50 -6.91 12.84
N LEU A 94 -0.53 -7.84 12.82
CA LEU A 94 -0.76 -9.24 13.16
C LEU A 94 -0.78 -9.39 14.68
N ALA A 95 -1.88 -9.91 15.24
CA ALA A 95 -2.07 -10.09 16.67
C ALA A 95 -1.81 -11.53 17.14
N ASN A 96 -1.57 -12.48 16.22
CA ASN A 96 -1.11 -13.82 16.57
C ASN A 96 0.15 -13.75 17.42
N ASN A 97 0.22 -14.58 18.47
CA ASN A 97 1.38 -14.59 19.35
C ASN A 97 2.59 -15.21 18.62
N LEU A 98 3.48 -14.35 18.12
CA LEU A 98 4.70 -14.75 17.44
C LEU A 98 5.86 -15.05 18.41
N SER A 99 5.66 -15.01 19.73
CA SER A 99 6.72 -15.10 20.75
C SER A 99 7.58 -16.37 20.70
N SER A 100 7.15 -17.42 20.00
CA SER A 100 7.92 -18.65 19.79
C SER A 100 8.57 -18.75 18.40
N SER A 101 8.43 -17.71 17.56
CA SER A 101 8.83 -17.74 16.15
C SER A 101 9.97 -16.76 15.86
N SER A 102 10.79 -17.09 14.87
CA SER A 102 11.97 -16.30 14.45
C SER A 102 11.60 -14.99 13.71
N HIS A 103 10.35 -14.53 13.79
CA HIS A 103 9.77 -13.45 12.99
C HIS A 103 9.40 -12.22 13.82
N SER A 104 10.05 -12.00 14.98
CA SER A 104 9.75 -10.86 15.87
C SER A 104 9.92 -9.48 15.23
N ARG A 105 10.68 -9.41 14.12
CA ARG A 105 10.97 -8.18 13.36
C ARG A 105 10.16 -8.08 12.05
N PHE A 106 9.28 -9.04 11.79
CA PHE A 106 8.47 -9.05 10.57
C PHE A 106 7.58 -7.82 10.50
N SER A 107 7.64 -7.12 9.37
CA SER A 107 6.88 -5.91 9.13
C SER A 107 6.18 -5.99 7.79
N PHE A 108 4.97 -5.44 7.70
CA PHE A 108 4.26 -5.26 6.44
C PHE A 108 3.52 -3.94 6.41
N ASN A 109 3.27 -3.44 5.20
CA ASN A 109 2.47 -2.26 4.98
C ASN A 109 1.69 -2.39 3.67
N VAL A 110 0.55 -1.70 3.60
CA VAL A 110 -0.32 -1.69 2.43
C VAL A 110 -0.67 -0.25 2.07
N SER A 111 -0.75 0.06 0.79
CA SER A 111 -1.32 1.32 0.29
C SER A 111 -2.26 1.04 -0.88
N HIS A 112 -3.17 1.97 -1.15
CA HIS A 112 -4.03 1.89 -2.32
C HIS A 112 -4.37 3.28 -2.85
N GLN A 113 -4.15 3.50 -4.14
CA GLN A 113 -4.59 4.72 -4.81
C GLN A 113 -4.72 4.47 -6.31
N GLY A 114 -5.59 5.27 -6.94
CA GLY A 114 -5.84 5.19 -8.38
C GLY A 114 -6.47 3.85 -8.72
N ASN A 115 -5.65 2.94 -9.23
CA ASN A 115 -6.07 1.65 -9.79
C ASN A 115 -5.53 0.43 -9.02
N TYR A 116 -4.63 0.65 -8.06
CA TYR A 116 -3.82 -0.41 -7.46
C TYR A 116 -3.84 -0.37 -5.94
N ALA A 117 -3.94 -1.56 -5.35
CA ALA A 117 -3.51 -1.81 -3.98
C ALA A 117 -2.13 -2.46 -4.04
N VAL A 118 -1.20 -1.97 -3.23
CA VAL A 118 0.19 -2.44 -3.15
C VAL A 118 0.52 -2.87 -1.73
N LEU A 119 1.33 -3.91 -1.60
CA LEU A 119 1.80 -4.43 -0.33
C LEU A 119 3.32 -4.60 -0.37
N ALA A 120 3.97 -4.16 0.70
CA ALA A 120 5.37 -4.48 0.99
C ALA A 120 5.46 -5.25 2.31
N ALA A 121 6.35 -6.23 2.37
CA ALA A 121 6.69 -6.92 3.62
C ALA A 121 8.17 -7.25 3.68
N GLU A 122 8.70 -7.23 4.90
CA GLU A 122 10.10 -7.47 5.19
C GLU A 122 10.24 -8.41 6.40
N PRO A 123 11.18 -9.37 6.38
CA PRO A 123 11.37 -10.31 7.47
C PRO A 123 11.96 -9.66 8.72
N ASP A 124 12.89 -8.72 8.54
CA ASP A 124 13.80 -8.27 9.59
C ASP A 124 13.98 -6.74 9.67
N CYS A 125 13.27 -5.97 8.85
CA CYS A 125 13.27 -4.51 8.92
C CYS A 125 11.86 -3.93 8.89
N GLN A 126 11.77 -2.70 9.35
CA GLN A 126 10.53 -1.94 9.33
C GLN A 126 10.24 -1.49 7.89
N VAL A 127 8.99 -1.64 7.46
CA VAL A 127 8.59 -1.26 6.10
C VAL A 127 7.35 -0.38 6.12
N GLY A 128 7.36 0.61 5.23
CA GLY A 128 6.22 1.42 4.86
C GLY A 128 6.13 1.51 3.35
N ILE A 129 4.92 1.59 2.82
CA ILE A 129 4.70 1.72 1.38
C ILE A 129 3.63 2.76 1.14
N ASP A 130 3.83 3.57 0.11
CA ASP A 130 2.78 4.41 -0.42
C ASP A 130 2.75 4.40 -1.94
N ILE A 131 1.57 4.64 -2.51
CA ILE A 131 1.38 4.72 -3.96
C ILE A 131 0.56 5.96 -4.25
N MET A 132 1.04 6.79 -5.15
CA MET A 132 0.36 8.00 -5.60
C MET A 132 0.10 7.95 -7.10
N LYS A 133 -1.07 8.41 -7.53
CA LYS A 133 -1.38 8.61 -8.96
C LYS A 133 -1.28 10.10 -9.26
N THR A 134 -0.35 10.47 -10.13
CA THR A 134 -0.27 11.83 -10.67
C THR A 134 -1.59 12.19 -11.35
N ALA A 135 -2.22 13.25 -10.87
CA ALA A 135 -3.49 13.74 -11.37
C ALA A 135 -3.55 15.26 -11.26
N LEU A 136 -4.32 15.88 -12.16
CA LEU A 136 -4.67 17.28 -12.01
C LEU A 136 -5.52 17.50 -10.74
N PRO A 137 -5.40 18.66 -10.08
CA PRO A 137 -6.27 19.04 -8.98
C PRO A 137 -7.75 18.92 -9.37
N GLY A 138 -8.60 18.51 -8.43
CA GLY A 138 -10.05 18.39 -8.66
C GLY A 138 -10.74 19.74 -8.90
N SER A 139 -10.13 20.83 -8.45
CA SER A 139 -10.54 22.20 -8.69
C SER A 139 -9.33 23.13 -8.65
N GLY A 140 -9.41 24.26 -9.35
CA GLY A 140 -8.35 25.28 -9.40
C GLY A 140 -7.16 24.91 -10.29
N SER A 141 -6.15 25.79 -10.29
CA SER A 141 -4.90 25.62 -11.04
C SER A 141 -3.83 24.89 -10.22
N VAL A 142 -2.81 24.35 -10.89
CA VAL A 142 -1.66 23.70 -10.21
C VAL A 142 -0.96 24.64 -9.22
N PRO A 143 -0.68 25.92 -9.55
CA PRO A 143 -0.12 26.86 -8.57
C PRO A 143 -1.00 27.07 -7.33
N HIS A 144 -2.32 27.11 -7.50
CA HIS A 144 -3.24 27.25 -6.36
C HIS A 144 -3.21 26.01 -5.46
N PHE A 145 -3.20 24.82 -6.07
CA PHE A 145 -3.04 23.57 -5.33
C PHE A 145 -1.72 23.52 -4.55
N PHE A 146 -0.60 23.93 -5.16
CA PHE A 146 0.70 24.02 -4.47
C PHE A 146 0.70 25.02 -3.32
N HIS A 147 0.02 26.16 -3.47
CA HIS A 147 -0.13 27.12 -2.38
C HIS A 147 -0.85 26.50 -1.17
N ILE A 148 -1.94 25.75 -1.39
CA ILE A 148 -2.66 25.04 -0.31
C ILE A 148 -1.75 24.01 0.36
N MET A 149 -0.96 23.28 -0.43
CA MET A 149 -0.08 22.22 0.05
C MET A 149 1.27 22.73 0.58
N ARG A 150 1.49 24.05 0.64
CA ARG A 150 2.81 24.63 0.91
C ARG A 150 3.48 24.12 2.19
N ARG A 151 2.67 23.93 3.25
CA ARG A 151 3.12 23.47 4.57
C ARG A 151 3.51 22.00 4.64
N GLN A 152 3.32 21.23 3.56
CA GLN A 152 3.60 19.79 3.55
C GLN A 152 5.05 19.46 3.13
N PHE A 153 5.75 20.42 2.52
CA PHE A 153 7.12 20.24 2.02
C PHE A 153 8.05 21.39 2.42
N THR A 154 9.33 21.09 2.58
CA THR A 154 10.36 22.07 2.93
C THR A 154 10.68 23.00 1.75
N GLU A 155 11.44 24.06 2.00
CA GLU A 155 11.90 24.97 0.95
C GLU A 155 12.68 24.24 -0.15
N GLU A 156 13.56 23.31 0.23
CA GLU A 156 14.40 22.58 -0.72
C GLU A 156 13.58 21.60 -1.57
N GLU A 157 12.62 20.90 -0.97
CA GLU A 157 11.69 20.05 -1.72
C GLU A 157 10.86 20.89 -2.70
N TRP A 158 10.33 22.04 -2.29
CA TRP A 158 9.62 22.93 -3.20
C TRP A 158 10.50 23.47 -4.33
N ARG A 159 11.78 23.76 -4.05
CA ARG A 159 12.75 24.17 -5.08
C ARG A 159 12.90 23.08 -6.13
N VAL A 160 12.97 21.80 -5.73
CA VAL A 160 13.04 20.67 -6.66
C VAL A 160 11.72 20.48 -7.41
N ILE A 161 10.58 20.44 -6.71
CA ILE A 161 9.25 20.28 -7.29
C ILE A 161 9.00 21.35 -8.36
N THR A 162 9.28 22.62 -8.06
CA THR A 162 8.99 23.74 -8.97
C THR A 162 10.03 23.94 -10.06
N SER A 163 11.20 23.29 -9.97
CA SER A 163 12.22 23.30 -11.02
C SER A 163 11.85 22.49 -12.27
N MET A 164 10.81 21.65 -12.21
CA MET A 164 10.39 20.85 -13.35
C MET A 164 9.80 21.71 -14.47
N ASN A 165 10.07 21.30 -15.72
CA ASN A 165 9.85 22.11 -16.94
C ASN A 165 8.38 22.48 -17.24
N ASN A 166 7.41 21.78 -16.67
CA ASN A 166 5.98 22.06 -16.86
C ASN A 166 5.15 21.60 -15.66
N GLU A 167 3.93 22.12 -15.54
CA GLU A 167 3.04 21.84 -14.40
C GLU A 167 2.75 20.33 -14.20
N TRP A 168 2.70 19.54 -15.27
CA TRP A 168 2.48 18.10 -15.15
C TRP A 168 3.68 17.40 -14.50
N LEU A 169 4.90 17.73 -14.93
CA LEU A 169 6.13 17.20 -14.32
C LEU A 169 6.32 17.73 -12.89
N GLN A 170 5.89 18.96 -12.59
CA GLN A 170 5.87 19.48 -11.22
C GLN A 170 4.89 18.69 -10.35
N LEU A 171 3.68 18.40 -10.86
CA LEU A 171 2.72 17.53 -10.17
C LEU A 171 3.27 16.12 -9.97
N ASP A 172 3.96 15.56 -10.96
CA ASP A 172 4.57 14.23 -10.84
C ASP A 172 5.63 14.20 -9.72
N MET A 173 6.51 15.21 -9.71
CA MET A 173 7.53 15.37 -8.67
C MET A 173 6.91 15.62 -7.29
N PHE A 174 5.81 16.39 -7.22
CA PHE A 174 5.03 16.59 -6.00
C PHE A 174 4.51 15.25 -5.46
N HIS A 175 3.85 14.45 -6.30
CA HIS A 175 3.28 13.16 -5.88
C HIS A 175 4.38 12.15 -5.49
N ARG A 176 5.56 12.23 -6.12
CA ARG A 176 6.74 11.45 -5.70
C ARG A 176 7.19 11.82 -4.28
N HIS A 177 7.39 13.10 -3.98
CA HIS A 177 7.76 13.55 -2.63
C HIS A 177 6.68 13.19 -1.61
N TRP A 178 5.40 13.35 -1.99
CA TRP A 178 4.28 12.95 -1.14
C TRP A 178 4.33 11.45 -0.78
N ALA A 179 4.48 10.58 -1.78
CA ALA A 179 4.58 9.13 -1.58
C ALA A 179 5.77 8.76 -0.69
N LEU A 180 6.92 9.43 -0.85
CA LEU A 180 8.10 9.22 -0.01
C LEU A 180 7.80 9.56 1.47
N LYS A 181 7.21 10.73 1.74
CA LYS A 181 6.82 11.13 3.10
C LYS A 181 5.80 10.18 3.72
N GLU A 182 4.75 9.84 2.98
CA GLU A 182 3.73 8.89 3.46
C GLU A 182 4.31 7.50 3.69
N SER A 183 5.24 7.03 2.84
CA SER A 183 5.89 5.74 3.04
C SER A 183 6.64 5.69 4.37
N PHE A 184 7.39 6.74 4.72
CA PHE A 184 8.11 6.85 5.99
C PHE A 184 7.14 6.91 7.18
N ILE A 185 6.12 7.77 7.12
CA ILE A 185 5.12 7.92 8.19
C ILE A 185 4.38 6.62 8.45
N LYS A 186 4.03 5.88 7.40
CA LYS A 186 3.37 4.57 7.49
C LYS A 186 4.32 3.49 8.00
N ALA A 187 5.62 3.60 7.73
CA ALA A 187 6.63 2.74 8.33
C ALA A 187 6.61 2.91 9.85
N ILE A 188 6.83 4.13 10.35
CA ILE A 188 6.92 4.45 11.79
C ILE A 188 5.57 4.39 12.54
N GLY A 189 4.45 4.50 11.83
CA GLY A 189 3.10 4.27 12.38
C GLY A 189 2.52 5.40 13.22
N VAL A 190 3.03 6.63 13.07
CA VAL A 190 2.62 7.81 13.87
C VAL A 190 1.28 8.43 13.42
N GLY A 191 0.88 8.21 12.16
CA GLY A 191 -0.37 8.73 11.58
C GLY A 191 -0.33 10.22 11.21
N ILE A 192 -1.51 10.82 11.03
CA ILE A 192 -1.75 12.15 10.39
C ILE A 192 -1.17 13.35 11.18
N GLY A 193 -0.83 13.17 12.46
CA GLY A 193 -0.37 14.26 13.32
C GLY A 193 1.13 14.58 13.24
N PHE A 194 1.87 13.91 12.37
CA PHE A 194 3.30 14.13 12.23
C PHE A 194 3.57 15.40 11.40
N ASP A 195 4.48 16.24 11.89
CA ASP A 195 4.87 17.45 11.17
C ASP A 195 5.75 17.11 9.97
N LEU A 196 5.18 17.22 8.76
CA LEU A 196 5.89 16.91 7.51
C LEU A 196 7.06 17.84 7.24
N GLN A 197 7.12 19.04 7.84
CA GLN A 197 8.27 19.96 7.69
C GLN A 197 9.56 19.40 8.31
N ARG A 198 9.45 18.43 9.22
CA ARG A 198 10.61 17.77 9.82
C ARG A 198 11.31 16.81 8.87
N ILE A 199 10.62 16.36 7.83
CA ILE A 199 11.14 15.41 6.84
C ILE A 199 11.51 16.18 5.59
N GLU A 200 12.72 15.96 5.08
CA GLU A 200 13.16 16.48 3.79
C GLU A 200 13.74 15.35 2.95
N PHE A 201 13.21 15.15 1.74
CA PHE A 201 13.77 14.19 0.79
C PHE A 201 14.65 14.86 -0.26
N HIS A 202 15.84 14.31 -0.48
CA HIS A 202 16.65 14.64 -1.65
C HIS A 202 16.52 13.52 -2.66
N VAL A 203 15.63 13.74 -3.63
CA VAL A 203 15.30 12.74 -4.65
C VAL A 203 16.41 12.59 -5.68
N SER A 204 16.80 11.34 -5.95
CA SER A 204 17.75 10.98 -7.00
C SER A 204 17.35 9.64 -7.63
N PRO A 205 17.43 9.49 -8.97
CA PRO A 205 17.58 10.57 -9.96
C PRO A 205 16.30 11.43 -10.03
N LEU A 206 16.39 12.63 -10.62
CA LEU A 206 15.20 13.51 -10.79
C LEU A 206 14.20 12.91 -11.77
N GLN A 207 14.68 12.36 -12.88
CA GLN A 207 13.86 11.68 -13.87
C GLN A 207 13.97 10.18 -13.66
N LEU A 208 12.81 9.54 -13.46
CA LEU A 208 12.72 8.10 -13.34
C LEU A 208 12.39 7.49 -14.70
N GLU A 209 13.04 6.38 -15.03
CA GLU A 209 12.72 5.59 -16.21
C GLU A 209 11.70 4.51 -15.87
N VAL A 210 10.80 4.24 -16.83
CA VAL A 210 9.81 3.18 -16.70
C VAL A 210 10.50 1.83 -16.51
N GLU A 211 9.96 0.99 -15.63
CA GLU A 211 10.47 -0.36 -15.31
C GLU A 211 11.82 -0.40 -14.56
N LYS A 212 12.34 0.75 -14.13
CA LYS A 212 13.50 0.83 -13.23
C LYS A 212 13.09 1.07 -11.78
N THR A 213 13.93 0.56 -10.88
CA THR A 213 13.85 0.82 -9.44
C THR A 213 15.10 1.57 -9.02
N TYR A 214 14.89 2.63 -8.25
CA TYR A 214 15.94 3.52 -7.76
C TYR A 214 15.95 3.50 -6.24
N ASN A 215 17.14 3.63 -5.64
CA ASN A 215 17.33 3.62 -4.19
C ASN A 215 18.31 4.70 -3.69
N GLU A 216 18.62 5.66 -4.55
CA GLU A 216 19.57 6.75 -4.29
C GLU A 216 18.93 7.94 -3.57
N THR A 217 17.62 7.92 -3.36
CA THR A 217 16.90 8.96 -2.62
C THR A 217 17.26 8.87 -1.13
N ILE A 218 17.69 10.01 -0.56
CA ILE A 218 18.01 10.11 0.86
C ILE A 218 16.95 10.94 1.58
N MET A 219 16.83 10.71 2.89
CA MET A 219 15.92 11.43 3.78
C MET A 219 16.74 12.14 4.86
N LEU A 220 16.36 13.36 5.18
CA LEU A 220 16.78 14.10 6.36
C LEU A 220 15.60 14.19 7.33
N LEU A 221 15.87 13.99 8.61
CA LEU A 221 14.94 14.25 9.71
C LEU A 221 15.54 15.36 10.58
N ASP A 222 14.80 16.46 10.74
CA ASP A 222 15.25 17.64 11.48
C ASP A 222 16.62 18.19 11.00
N GLY A 223 16.91 18.02 9.71
CA GLY A 223 18.15 18.48 9.07
C GLY A 223 19.31 17.47 9.14
N GLU A 224 19.15 16.33 9.80
CA GLU A 224 20.16 15.27 9.87
C GLU A 224 19.83 14.11 8.92
N GLN A 225 20.83 13.62 8.19
CA GLN A 225 20.64 12.53 7.25
C GLN A 225 20.39 11.20 7.98
N GLU A 226 19.27 10.57 7.66
CA GLU A 226 18.82 9.29 8.21
C GLU A 226 19.38 8.11 7.39
N LYS A 227 20.59 7.66 7.74
CA LYS A 227 21.33 6.63 6.98
C LYS A 227 20.78 5.21 7.14
N GLU A 228 19.97 4.96 8.16
CA GLU A 228 19.35 3.65 8.40
C GLU A 228 18.10 3.43 7.52
N TRP A 229 17.61 4.48 6.88
CA TRP A 229 16.45 4.42 5.99
C TRP A 229 16.88 4.36 4.52
N THR A 230 16.32 3.39 3.80
CA THR A 230 16.47 3.24 2.35
C THR A 230 15.12 3.34 1.67
N PHE A 231 15.05 4.00 0.53
CA PHE A 231 13.79 4.26 -0.18
C PHE A 231 13.82 3.69 -1.59
N GLU A 232 13.02 2.66 -1.86
CA GLU A 232 12.82 2.12 -3.20
C GLU A 232 11.76 2.95 -3.94
N ALA A 233 12.15 3.58 -5.05
CA ALA A 233 11.26 4.36 -5.91
C ALA A 233 11.13 3.72 -7.30
N PRO A 234 10.30 2.67 -7.44
CA PRO A 234 10.02 2.09 -8.75
C PRO A 234 9.06 3.01 -9.54
N TYR A 235 9.51 3.47 -10.71
CA TYR A 235 8.64 4.20 -11.63
C TYR A 235 8.12 3.22 -12.67
N THR A 236 7.00 2.58 -12.38
CA THR A 236 6.47 1.52 -13.25
C THR A 236 4.97 1.69 -13.41
N THR A 237 4.42 1.07 -14.45
CA THR A 237 3.00 0.75 -14.55
C THR A 237 2.62 -0.40 -13.59
N VAL A 238 3.21 -0.46 -12.39
CA VAL A 238 3.05 -1.58 -11.44
C VAL A 238 3.18 -2.93 -12.16
N THR A 239 4.27 -3.09 -12.89
CA THR A 239 4.67 -4.29 -13.64
C THR A 239 6.00 -4.83 -13.11
N PRO A 240 6.29 -6.14 -13.26
CA PRO A 240 7.59 -6.71 -12.90
C PRO A 240 8.72 -5.98 -13.66
N PRO A 241 9.92 -5.79 -13.05
CA PRO A 241 10.48 -6.55 -11.93
C PRO A 241 10.22 -5.99 -10.52
N ALA A 242 9.68 -4.79 -10.37
CA ALA A 242 9.56 -4.13 -9.06
C ALA A 242 8.42 -4.69 -8.17
N PHE A 243 7.28 -5.00 -8.77
CA PHE A 243 6.12 -5.57 -8.08
C PHE A 243 5.63 -6.83 -8.80
N THR A 244 5.36 -7.89 -8.05
CA THR A 244 4.60 -9.03 -8.57
C THR A 244 3.13 -8.65 -8.61
N LYS A 245 2.57 -8.57 -9.83
CA LYS A 245 1.15 -8.32 -10.03
C LYS A 245 0.37 -9.62 -9.80
N LEU A 246 -0.61 -9.56 -8.91
CA LEU A 246 -1.49 -10.67 -8.57
C LEU A 246 -2.85 -10.52 -9.26
N THR A 247 -3.43 -11.64 -9.66
CA THR A 247 -4.84 -11.76 -10.05
C THR A 247 -5.72 -12.06 -8.84
N PHE A 248 -7.04 -12.03 -9.00
CA PHE A 248 -7.96 -12.42 -7.91
C PHE A 248 -7.75 -13.89 -7.53
N HIS A 249 -7.57 -14.77 -8.51
CA HIS A 249 -7.25 -16.18 -8.29
C HIS A 249 -5.98 -16.34 -7.44
N ASP A 250 -4.91 -15.58 -7.74
CA ASP A 250 -3.68 -15.61 -6.94
C ASP A 250 -3.92 -15.13 -5.50
N LEU A 251 -4.77 -14.11 -5.30
CA LEU A 251 -5.11 -13.60 -3.98
C LEU A 251 -5.81 -14.64 -3.10
N VAL A 252 -6.64 -15.50 -3.69
CA VAL A 252 -7.51 -16.42 -2.94
C VAL A 252 -7.10 -17.90 -3.04
N ALA A 253 -6.01 -18.22 -3.74
CA ALA A 253 -5.59 -19.60 -4.02
C ALA A 253 -5.45 -20.50 -2.77
N SER A 254 -5.05 -19.93 -1.62
CA SER A 254 -4.91 -20.65 -0.34
C SER A 254 -5.93 -20.20 0.71
N ALA A 255 -6.97 -19.49 0.30
CA ALA A 255 -7.91 -18.85 1.20
C ALA A 255 -9.03 -19.80 1.64
N VAL A 256 -9.45 -19.68 2.90
CA VAL A 256 -10.53 -20.48 3.48
C VAL A 256 -11.62 -19.55 4.00
N PRO A 257 -12.91 -19.79 3.65
CA PRO A 257 -14.02 -19.01 4.17
C PRO A 257 -14.07 -19.01 5.71
N LEU A 258 -14.18 -17.82 6.30
CA LEU A 258 -14.32 -17.56 7.74
C LEU A 258 -15.78 -17.48 8.17
N ALA A 259 -16.70 -17.26 7.22
CA ALA A 259 -18.11 -17.09 7.48
C ALA A 259 -18.98 -17.76 6.39
N ALA A 260 -20.25 -17.96 6.73
CA ALA A 260 -21.28 -18.35 5.77
C ALA A 260 -21.45 -17.27 4.69
N GLU A 261 -21.95 -17.68 3.53
CA GLU A 261 -22.30 -16.73 2.47
C GLU A 261 -23.47 -15.85 2.91
N ASP A 262 -23.36 -14.57 2.59
CA ASP A 262 -24.40 -13.57 2.80
C ASP A 262 -24.76 -12.94 1.44
N PRO A 263 -25.86 -13.38 0.82
CA PRO A 263 -26.29 -12.87 -0.48
C PRO A 263 -26.45 -11.35 -0.54
N ALA A 264 -26.80 -10.70 0.59
CA ALA A 264 -27.04 -9.26 0.64
C ALA A 264 -25.77 -8.45 0.35
N CYS A 265 -24.58 -9.03 0.56
CA CYS A 265 -23.30 -8.39 0.23
C CYS A 265 -23.18 -8.05 -1.27
N TRP A 266 -23.75 -8.88 -2.15
CA TRP A 266 -23.71 -8.65 -3.59
C TRP A 266 -24.65 -7.52 -4.00
N ASP A 267 -25.90 -7.54 -3.52
CA ASP A 267 -26.88 -6.51 -3.85
C ASP A 267 -26.42 -5.14 -3.35
N ASN A 268 -25.84 -5.09 -2.14
CA ASN A 268 -25.21 -3.90 -1.60
C ASN A 268 -24.07 -3.42 -2.53
N PHE A 269 -23.18 -4.30 -2.98
CA PHE A 269 -22.09 -3.94 -3.88
C PHE A 269 -22.58 -3.39 -5.22
N CYS A 270 -23.57 -4.04 -5.84
CA CYS A 270 -24.17 -3.61 -7.11
C CYS A 270 -24.90 -2.27 -7.01
N SER A 271 -25.45 -1.93 -5.84
CA SER A 271 -26.14 -0.65 -5.62
C SER A 271 -25.19 0.58 -5.64
N ARG A 272 -23.87 0.36 -5.57
CA ARG A 272 -22.88 1.43 -5.45
C ARG A 272 -22.50 2.01 -6.80
N GLN A 273 -22.29 3.31 -6.82
CA GLN A 273 -21.64 3.99 -7.94
C GLN A 273 -20.14 3.65 -7.95
N GLU A 274 -19.53 3.61 -9.14
CA GLU A 274 -18.10 3.29 -9.26
C GLU A 274 -17.21 4.37 -8.65
N SER A 275 -17.55 5.64 -8.84
CA SER A 275 -16.78 6.80 -8.40
C SER A 275 -17.70 8.03 -8.37
N PRO A 276 -17.33 9.10 -7.65
CA PRO A 276 -18.07 10.36 -7.72
C PRO A 276 -18.17 10.85 -9.17
N ALA A 277 -19.37 11.28 -9.59
CA ALA A 277 -19.50 12.04 -10.83
C ALA A 277 -18.70 13.34 -10.69
N ARG A 278 -17.70 13.57 -11.56
CA ARG A 278 -17.01 14.86 -11.60
C ARG A 278 -18.06 15.93 -11.92
N GLN A 279 -18.18 16.95 -11.07
CA GLN A 279 -18.86 18.18 -11.49
C GLN A 279 -18.05 18.72 -12.68
N SER A 280 -18.59 18.56 -13.88
CA SER A 280 -18.10 19.31 -15.03
C SER A 280 -18.25 20.78 -14.66
N SER A 281 -17.15 21.47 -14.39
CA SER A 281 -17.12 22.92 -14.41
C SER A 281 -17.65 23.34 -15.78
N ASN A 282 -18.87 23.88 -15.82
CA ASN A 282 -19.39 24.54 -17.01
C ASN A 282 -18.35 25.55 -17.48
N PRO A 283 -17.97 25.58 -18.77
CA PRO A 283 -17.18 26.67 -19.30
C PRO A 283 -18.04 27.94 -19.19
N ARG A 284 -17.53 28.92 -18.43
CA ARG A 284 -17.88 30.33 -18.65
C ARG A 284 -16.75 30.96 -19.43
#